data_AF-A0A969VR05-F1
#
_entry.id   AF-A0A969VR05-F1
#
_cell.length_a   1.000
_cell.length_b   1.000
_cell.length_c   1.000
_cell.angle_alpha   90.00
_cell.angle_beta   90.00
_cell.angle_gamma   90.00
#
_symmetry.space_group_name_H-M   'P 1'
#
loop_
_entity.id
_entity.type
_entity.pdbx_description
1 polymer ?
#
loop_
_entity_poly.entity_id
_entity_poly.type
_entity_poly.pdbx_seq_one_letter_code
_entity_poly.pdbx_strand_id
1 'polypeptide(L)'
;MLSIKDLLTKEIITMHTIPSNVVYGRAIFERDSVKIINQKEDMVEAWIGGLKGNMKEGGGSRRRVIFSIKKSELNWVCTGNPKNHQIFCKHCVALALAIQSNCSC
;
A
#
# COMPACT_ATOMS: atom_id res chain seq x y z
N MET A 1 -20.46 3.84 -7.01
CA MET A 1 -19.28 4.72 -7.15
C MET A 1 -18.05 3.83 -7.06
N LEU A 2 -17.03 4.04 -7.90
CA LEU A 2 -15.82 3.21 -7.90
C LEU A 2 -14.95 3.58 -6.69
N SER A 3 -14.52 2.59 -5.90
CA SER A 3 -13.66 2.80 -4.73
C SER A 3 -12.23 2.32 -4.96
N ILE A 4 -11.30 2.77 -4.11
CA ILE A 4 -9.91 2.30 -4.11
C ILE A 4 -9.84 0.79 -3.98
N LYS A 5 -10.75 0.20 -3.20
CA LYS A 5 -10.83 -1.23 -2.98
C LYS A 5 -11.19 -1.99 -4.26
N ASP A 6 -12.12 -1.47 -5.06
CA ASP A 6 -12.55 -2.09 -6.32
C ASP A 6 -11.41 -2.13 -7.35
N LEU A 7 -10.51 -1.15 -7.31
CA LEU A 7 -9.36 -1.04 -8.20
C LEU A 7 -8.13 -1.85 -7.73
N LEU A 8 -8.02 -2.17 -6.44
CA LEU A 8 -6.91 -2.95 -5.89
C LEU A 8 -7.18 -4.45 -6.02
N THR A 9 -7.34 -4.95 -7.23
CA THR A 9 -7.46 -6.39 -7.47
C THR A 9 -6.11 -7.09 -7.39
N LYS A 10 -6.10 -8.42 -7.28
CA LYS A 10 -4.87 -9.22 -7.30
C LYS A 10 -4.09 -9.01 -8.61
N GLU A 11 -4.81 -8.85 -9.71
CA GLU A 11 -4.26 -8.61 -11.05
C GLU A 11 -3.54 -7.26 -11.08
N ILE A 12 -4.18 -6.17 -10.62
CA ILE A 12 -3.58 -4.84 -10.57
C ILE A 12 -2.32 -4.82 -9.70
N ILE A 13 -2.38 -5.44 -8.52
CA ILE A 13 -1.22 -5.55 -7.63
C ILE A 13 -0.08 -6.30 -8.34
N THR A 14 -0.39 -7.41 -9.02
CA THR A 14 0.60 -8.24 -9.71
C THR A 14 1.20 -7.54 -10.94
N MET A 15 0.39 -6.84 -11.73
CA MET A 15 0.85 -6.10 -12.92
C MET A 15 1.78 -4.95 -12.57
N HIS A 16 1.53 -4.26 -11.46
CA HIS A 16 2.34 -3.12 -11.04
C HIS A 16 3.49 -3.49 -10.11
N THR A 17 3.66 -4.75 -9.69
CA THR A 17 4.72 -5.14 -8.75
C THR A 17 5.74 -6.08 -9.39
N ILE A 18 6.95 -6.08 -8.83
CA ILE A 18 7.91 -7.18 -9.07
C ILE A 18 7.72 -8.26 -7.99
N PRO A 19 8.10 -9.54 -8.25
CA PRO A 19 7.85 -10.64 -7.32
C PRO A 19 8.45 -10.42 -5.91
N SER A 20 9.66 -9.86 -5.81
CA SER A 20 10.30 -9.59 -4.53
C SER A 20 9.53 -8.56 -3.69
N ASN A 21 8.90 -7.56 -4.32
CA ASN A 21 8.06 -6.59 -3.62
C ASN A 21 6.78 -7.22 -3.05
N VAL A 22 6.27 -8.30 -3.66
CA VAL A 22 5.14 -9.06 -3.11
C VAL A 22 5.53 -9.75 -1.82
N VAL A 23 6.66 -10.47 -1.83
CA VAL A 23 7.18 -11.18 -0.67
C VAL A 23 7.43 -10.22 0.49
N TYR A 24 8.13 -9.11 0.23
CA TYR A 24 8.44 -8.13 1.26
C TYR A 24 7.23 -7.31 1.70
N GLY A 25 6.31 -6.99 0.80
CA GLY A 25 5.09 -6.27 1.14
C GLY A 25 4.17 -7.08 2.05
N ARG A 26 4.04 -8.39 1.77
CA ARG A 26 3.34 -9.34 2.65
C ARG A 26 3.98 -9.39 4.04
N ALA A 27 5.30 -9.52 4.12
CA ALA A 27 6.01 -9.55 5.39
C ALA A 27 5.87 -8.24 6.20
N ILE A 28 5.74 -7.09 5.53
CA ILE A 28 5.43 -5.81 6.20
C ILE A 28 3.99 -5.81 6.71
N PHE A 29 3.04 -6.23 5.88
CA PHE A 29 1.63 -6.29 6.25
C PHE A 29 1.38 -7.21 7.46
N GLU A 30 1.95 -8.42 7.46
CA GLU A 30 1.81 -9.42 8.53
C GLU A 30 2.40 -8.99 9.88
N ARG A 31 3.21 -7.92 9.92
CA ARG A 31 3.84 -7.39 11.14
C ARG A 31 3.10 -6.18 11.74
N ASP A 32 1.87 -5.94 11.30
CA ASP A 32 1.08 -4.75 11.66
C ASP A 32 1.84 -3.44 11.38
N SER A 33 2.65 -3.44 10.32
CA SER A 33 3.47 -2.29 9.96
C SER A 33 2.75 -1.29 9.05
N VAL A 34 1.42 -1.31 9.01
CA VAL A 34 0.57 -0.42 8.22
C VAL A 34 -0.32 0.39 9.15
N LYS A 35 -0.21 1.71 9.11
CA LYS A 35 -1.10 2.62 9.84
C LYS A 35 -1.81 3.54 8.85
N ILE A 36 -3.08 3.25 8.58
CA ILE A 36 -3.96 4.13 7.81
C ILE A 36 -4.22 5.40 8.63
N ILE A 37 -4.05 6.56 8.01
CA ILE A 37 -4.27 7.87 8.64
C ILE A 37 -5.36 8.69 7.95
N ASN A 38 -5.76 8.32 6.74
CA ASN A 38 -6.94 8.85 6.06
C ASN A 38 -7.52 7.75 5.16
N GLN A 39 -8.83 7.55 5.23
CA GLN A 39 -9.55 6.58 4.42
C GLN A 39 -10.86 7.21 3.95
N LYS A 40 -10.94 7.44 2.65
CA LYS A 40 -12.10 7.88 1.89
C LYS A 40 -12.34 6.88 0.76
N GLU A 41 -13.50 6.96 0.10
CA GLU A 41 -13.83 6.06 -1.00
C GLU A 41 -12.83 6.13 -2.16
N ASP A 42 -12.36 7.35 -2.47
CA ASP A 42 -11.49 7.67 -3.60
C ASP A 42 -10.01 7.88 -3.22
N MET A 43 -9.67 7.76 -1.93
CA MET A 43 -8.33 8.04 -1.42
C MET A 43 -8.04 7.27 -0.13
N VAL A 44 -6.88 6.60 -0.08
CA VAL A 44 -6.34 6.03 1.15
C VAL A 44 -4.91 6.53 1.35
N GLU A 45 -4.61 6.96 2.57
CA GLU A 45 -3.27 7.38 2.96
C GLU A 45 -2.82 6.65 4.22
N ALA A 46 -1.58 6.17 4.20
CA ALA A 46 -1.02 5.41 5.29
C ALA A 46 0.48 5.68 5.50
N TRP A 47 0.90 5.47 6.75
CA TRP A 47 2.30 5.23 7.08
C TRP A 47 2.58 3.73 7.02
N ILE A 48 3.64 3.37 6.31
CA ILE A 48 4.11 2.00 6.15
C ILE A 48 5.52 1.88 6.74
N GLY A 49 5.71 0.96 7.68
CA GLY A 49 7.01 0.63 8.25
C GLY A 49 7.90 -0.16 7.30
N GLY A 50 9.17 -0.33 7.68
CA GLY A 50 10.13 -1.16 6.96
C GLY A 50 10.07 -2.64 7.33
N LEU A 51 11.06 -3.40 6.85
CA LEU A 51 11.21 -4.84 7.11
C LEU A 51 11.73 -5.17 8.52
N LYS A 52 12.14 -4.17 9.30
CA LYS A 52 12.63 -4.33 10.68
C LYS A 52 11.78 -3.48 11.63
N GLY A 53 11.27 -4.11 12.69
CA GLY A 53 10.37 -3.52 13.68
C GLY A 53 8.91 -3.48 13.25
N ASN A 54 8.02 -3.20 14.20
CA ASN A 54 6.59 -2.94 13.96
C ASN A 54 6.27 -1.43 14.06
N MET A 55 5.04 -1.01 13.74
CA MET A 55 4.68 0.42 13.82
C MET A 55 4.70 0.98 15.24
N LYS A 56 4.46 0.14 16.26
CA LYS A 56 4.53 0.52 17.69
C LYS A 56 5.97 0.81 18.12
N GLU A 57 6.95 0.15 17.54
CA GLU A 57 8.39 0.26 17.83
C GLU A 57 9.10 1.35 17.01
N GLY A 58 8.35 2.24 16.35
CA GLY A 58 8.94 3.28 15.52
C GLY A 58 9.12 2.91 14.05
N GLY A 59 8.97 1.63 13.68
CA GLY A 59 8.99 1.10 12.30
C GLY A 59 10.11 1.69 11.45
N GLY A 60 11.29 1.06 11.41
CA GLY A 60 12.45 1.61 10.71
C GLY A 60 12.11 2.12 9.30
N SER A 61 12.61 3.32 8.95
CA SER A 61 12.35 4.04 7.69
C SER A 61 10.88 4.02 7.23
N ARG A 62 10.01 4.72 7.98
CA ARG A 62 8.60 4.89 7.61
C ARG A 62 8.46 5.57 6.26
N ARG A 63 7.59 5.02 5.41
CA ARG A 63 7.21 5.60 4.12
C ARG A 63 5.75 5.98 4.13
N ARG A 64 5.46 7.20 3.69
CA ARG A 64 4.09 7.65 3.39
C ARG A 64 3.69 7.10 2.02
N VAL A 65 2.55 6.42 1.98
CA VAL A 65 1.93 5.90 0.76
C VAL A 65 0.52 6.46 0.65
N ILE A 66 0.18 6.91 -0.54
CA ILE A 66 -1.15 7.43 -0.88
C ILE A 66 -1.63 6.67 -2.11
N PHE A 67 -2.82 6.11 -2.04
CA PHE A 67 -3.60 5.64 -3.18
C PHE A 67 -4.75 6.61 -3.42
N SER A 68 -4.99 6.96 -4.67
CA SER A 68 -6.10 7.83 -5.06
C SER A 68 -6.69 7.38 -6.40
N ILE A 69 -7.96 7.71 -6.64
CA ILE A 69 -8.59 7.53 -7.94
C ILE A 69 -8.51 8.84 -8.71
N LYS A 70 -7.99 8.80 -9.93
CA LYS A 70 -8.01 9.95 -10.84
C LYS A 70 -8.49 9.46 -12.20
N LYS A 71 -9.56 10.07 -12.72
CA LYS A 71 -10.20 9.65 -13.99
C LYS A 71 -10.53 8.14 -14.03
N SER A 72 -11.03 7.58 -12.92
CA SER A 72 -11.33 6.16 -12.75
C SER A 72 -10.11 5.21 -12.77
N GLU A 73 -8.90 5.74 -12.73
CA GLU A 73 -7.67 4.96 -12.67
C GLU A 73 -7.00 5.05 -11.29
N LEU A 74 -6.36 3.96 -10.89
CA LEU A 74 -5.60 3.91 -9.66
C LEU A 74 -4.30 4.71 -9.82
N ASN A 75 -4.12 5.70 -8.96
CA ASN A 75 -2.91 6.50 -8.86
C ASN A 75 -2.28 6.28 -7.49
N TRP A 76 -0.95 6.34 -7.43
CA TRP A 76 -0.25 6.19 -6.16
C TRP A 76 0.99 7.04 -6.06
N VAL A 77 1.30 7.40 -4.82
CA VAL A 77 2.54 8.07 -4.43
C VAL A 77 3.14 7.31 -3.27
N CYS A 78 4.44 7.03 -3.33
CA CYS A 78 5.19 6.45 -2.23
C CYS A 78 6.49 7.21 -2.05
N THR A 79 6.71 7.76 -0.86
CA THR A 79 7.97 8.46 -0.49
C THR A 79 9.21 7.59 -0.56
N GLY A 80 9.05 6.26 -0.61
CA GLY A 80 10.13 5.29 -0.80
C GLY A 80 10.36 4.86 -2.25
N ASN A 81 9.63 5.43 -3.20
CA ASN A 81 9.75 5.11 -4.62
C ASN A 81 10.28 6.35 -5.38
N PRO A 82 11.40 6.27 -6.13
CA PRO A 82 11.87 7.40 -6.93
C PRO A 82 10.81 7.82 -7.97
N LYS A 83 10.78 9.12 -8.28
CA LYS A 83 9.68 9.84 -8.95
C LYS A 83 9.20 9.33 -10.33
N ASN A 84 9.81 8.29 -10.91
CA ASN A 84 9.49 7.83 -12.27
C ASN A 84 9.11 6.35 -12.39
N HIS A 85 9.00 5.63 -11.27
CA HIS A 85 8.66 4.20 -11.32
C HIS A 85 7.16 4.02 -11.06
N GLN A 86 6.39 3.73 -12.11
CA GLN A 86 5.00 3.25 -12.00
C GLN A 86 4.94 1.79 -11.53
N ILE A 87 5.68 1.47 -10.46
CA ILE A 87 5.61 0.17 -9.81
C ILE A 87 5.17 0.31 -8.35
N PHE A 88 4.50 -0.71 -7.86
CA PHE A 88 4.25 -0.97 -6.46
C PHE A 88 5.56 -1.46 -5.83
N CYS A 89 6.15 -0.59 -5.01
CA CYS A 89 7.19 -1.03 -4.09
C CYS A 89 6.58 -1.91 -2.99
N LYS A 90 7.42 -2.59 -2.20
CA LYS A 90 6.96 -3.37 -1.03
C LYS A 90 6.00 -2.62 -0.09
N HIS A 91 6.16 -1.30 0.08
CA HIS A 91 5.25 -0.50 0.93
C HIS A 91 3.88 -0.30 0.28
N CYS A 92 3.81 -0.13 -1.05
CA CYS A 92 2.54 -0.05 -1.78
C CYS A 92 1.79 -1.37 -1.69
N VAL A 93 2.51 -2.49 -1.87
CA VAL A 93 1.93 -3.82 -1.71
C VAL A 93 1.36 -4.01 -0.30
N ALA A 94 2.11 -3.65 0.75
CA ALA A 94 1.63 -3.78 2.13
C ALA A 94 0.34 -3.00 2.38
N LEU A 95 0.24 -1.76 1.86
CA LEU A 95 -0.99 -0.98 1.94
C LEU A 95 -2.14 -1.63 1.16
N ALA A 96 -1.89 -2.13 -0.05
CA ALA A 96 -2.90 -2.79 -0.86
C ALA A 96 -3.49 -4.02 -0.15
N LEU A 97 -2.64 -4.85 0.46
CA LEU A 97 -3.06 -6.00 1.26
C LEU A 97 -3.88 -5.58 2.48
N ALA A 98 -3.50 -4.49 3.17
CA ALA A 98 -4.26 -3.98 4.30
C ALA A 98 -5.66 -3.49 3.91
N ILE A 99 -5.78 -2.78 2.78
CA ILE A 99 -7.08 -2.32 2.25
C ILE A 99 -7.97 -3.52 1.87
N GLN A 100 -7.39 -4.56 1.27
CA GLN A 100 -8.12 -5.80 0.95
C GLN A 100 -8.57 -6.57 2.20
N SER A 101 -7.73 -6.60 3.25
CA SER A 101 -7.98 -7.41 4.45
C SER A 101 -8.92 -6.75 5.47
N ASN A 102 -9.08 -5.43 5.46
CA ASN A 102 -10.06 -4.71 6.31
C ASN A 102 -11.53 -4.91 5.86
N CYS A 103 -11.82 -6.01 5.15
CA CYS A 103 -13.17 -6.49 4.90
C CYS A 103 -13.57 -7.42 6.05
N SER A 104 -14.11 -6.85 7.11
CA SER A 104 -15.00 -7.61 7.99
C SER A 104 -16.28 -7.90 7.20
N CYS A 105 -16.55 -9.17 6.96
CA CYS A 105 -17.90 -9.64 6.66
C CYS A 105 -18.80 -9.37 7.87
#